data_AF-A0A8E2ARR8-F1
#
_entry.id   AF-A0A8E2ARR8-F1
#
_cell.length_a   1.000
_cell.length_b   1.000
_cell.length_c   1.000
_cell.angle_alpha   90.00
_cell.angle_beta   90.00
_cell.angle_gamma   90.00
#
_symmetry.space_group_name_H-M   'P 1'
#
loop_
_entity.id
_entity.type
_entity.pdbx_description
1 polymer ?
#
loop_
_entity_poly.entity_id
_entity_poly.type
_entity_poly.pdbx_seq_one_letter_code
_entity_poly.pdbx_strand_id
1 'polypeptide(L)'
;MISVGAHKPVLDQAYRDLVSGKEPEAALVSAIKEAIAQPGPDNVWRELLEPVVGQRSPEDYLAQVRCTLSARRETREWRKRAKFWKGTATEGGTRGGTITPSPSDISSIMEEFLPERQKPVDELM
;
A
#
# COMPACT_ATOMS: atom_id res chain seq x y z
N MET A 1 -25.12 13.42 -9.79
CA MET A 1 -25.91 13.32 -11.05
C MET A 1 -24.97 12.75 -12.10
N ILE A 2 -25.25 11.59 -12.69
CA ILE A 2 -24.41 11.05 -13.77
C ILE A 2 -24.75 11.86 -15.03
N SER A 3 -23.85 12.72 -15.49
CA SER A 3 -24.08 13.50 -16.70
C SER A 3 -24.07 12.56 -17.92
N VAL A 4 -25.23 12.40 -18.53
CA VAL A 4 -25.42 11.53 -19.69
C VAL A 4 -24.74 12.19 -20.89
N GLY A 5 -23.66 11.58 -21.38
CA GLY A 5 -22.95 12.02 -22.59
C GLY A 5 -21.56 12.64 -22.37
N ALA A 6 -21.06 12.70 -21.12
CA ALA A 6 -19.71 13.20 -20.83
C ALA A 6 -18.57 12.44 -21.55
N HIS A 7 -18.83 11.23 -22.03
CA HIS A 7 -17.86 10.41 -22.75
C HIS A 7 -17.66 10.80 -24.22
N LYS A 8 -18.66 11.44 -24.85
CA LYS A 8 -18.59 11.83 -26.26
C LYS A 8 -17.36 12.68 -26.61
N PRO A 9 -17.06 13.79 -25.89
CA PRO A 9 -15.90 14.61 -26.24
C PRO A 9 -14.56 13.88 -26.12
N VAL A 10 -14.44 12.94 -25.17
CA VAL A 10 -13.23 12.13 -24.98
C VAL A 10 -13.06 11.13 -26.13
N LEU A 11 -14.13 10.44 -26.50
CA LEU A 11 -14.10 9.48 -27.61
C LEU A 11 -13.89 10.18 -28.94
N ASP A 12 -14.49 11.35 -29.17
CA ASP A 12 -14.31 12.14 -30.39
C ASP A 12 -12.88 12.66 -30.53
N GLN A 13 -12.23 13.00 -29.41
CA GLN A 13 -10.82 13.40 -29.39
C GLN A 13 -9.90 12.19 -29.62
N ALA A 14 -10.12 11.09 -28.90
CA ALA A 14 -9.34 9.86 -29.07
C ALA A 14 -9.45 9.29 -30.49
N TYR A 15 -10.64 9.35 -31.10
CA TYR A 15 -10.87 8.91 -32.48
C TYR A 15 -10.10 9.77 -33.49
N ARG A 16 -10.10 11.11 -33.32
CA ARG A 16 -9.32 12.00 -34.18
C ARG A 16 -7.82 11.72 -34.08
N ASP A 17 -7.34 11.50 -32.86
CA ASP A 17 -5.96 11.14 -32.58
C ASP A 17 -5.56 9.79 -33.19
N LEU A 18 -6.44 8.79 -33.11
CA LEU A 18 -6.27 7.49 -33.77
C LEU A 18 -6.18 7.63 -35.30
N VAL A 19 -7.09 8.40 -35.90
CA VAL A 19 -7.09 8.66 -37.36
C VAL A 19 -5.84 9.40 -37.80
N SER A 20 -5.25 10.22 -36.92
CA SER A 20 -3.95 10.89 -37.17
C SER A 20 -2.72 9.96 -37.05
N GLY A 21 -2.93 8.69 -36.70
CA GLY A 21 -1.86 7.68 -36.62
C GLY A 21 -1.23 7.55 -35.23
N LYS A 22 -1.84 8.10 -34.16
CA LYS A 22 -1.40 7.81 -32.79
C LYS A 22 -1.81 6.40 -32.37
N GLU A 23 -0.99 5.77 -31.54
CA GLU A 23 -1.31 4.49 -30.91
C GLU A 23 -2.65 4.57 -30.15
N PRO A 24 -3.53 3.55 -30.27
CA PRO A 24 -4.90 3.62 -29.74
C PRO A 24 -4.96 3.88 -28.24
N GLU A 25 -4.11 3.18 -27.47
CA GLU A 25 -4.05 3.34 -26.02
C GLU A 25 -3.51 4.72 -25.63
N ALA A 26 -2.49 5.21 -26.34
CA ALA A 26 -1.91 6.52 -26.09
C ALA A 26 -2.91 7.65 -26.40
N ALA A 27 -3.66 7.53 -27.49
CA ALA A 27 -4.71 8.47 -27.90
C ALA A 27 -5.87 8.53 -26.89
N LEU A 28 -6.28 7.38 -26.35
CA LEU A 28 -7.32 7.34 -25.33
C LEU A 28 -6.83 7.95 -24.01
N VAL A 29 -5.62 7.61 -23.58
CA VAL A 29 -5.03 8.14 -22.35
C VAL A 29 -4.81 9.65 -22.45
N SER A 30 -4.36 10.18 -23.59
CA SER A 30 -4.20 11.63 -23.78
C SER A 30 -5.54 12.34 -23.73
N ALA A 31 -6.56 11.83 -24.41
CA ALA A 31 -7.90 12.42 -24.42
C ALA A 31 -8.53 12.47 -23.01
N ILE A 32 -8.34 11.41 -22.21
CA ILE A 32 -8.81 11.39 -20.81
C ILE A 32 -8.05 12.40 -19.96
N LYS A 33 -6.73 12.48 -20.08
CA LYS A 33 -5.91 13.46 -19.34
C LYS A 33 -6.28 14.91 -19.66
N GLU A 34 -6.51 15.21 -20.94
CA GLU A 34 -6.98 16.53 -21.38
C GLU A 34 -8.38 16.85 -20.82
N ALA A 35 -9.29 15.87 -20.83
CA ALA A 35 -10.62 16.05 -20.25
C ALA A 35 -10.58 16.33 -18.74
N ILE A 36 -9.68 15.69 -17.99
CA ILE A 36 -9.46 15.99 -16.57
C ILE A 36 -8.88 17.40 -16.39
N ALA A 37 -7.97 17.83 -17.26
CA ALA A 37 -7.31 19.13 -17.15
C ALA A 37 -8.28 20.31 -17.31
N GLN A 38 -9.39 20.14 -18.05
CA GLN A 38 -10.36 21.21 -18.28
C GLN A 38 -11.05 21.67 -16.97
N PRO A 39 -10.97 22.97 -16.63
CA PRO A 39 -11.66 23.52 -15.46
C PRO A 39 -13.15 23.69 -15.78
N GLY A 40 -14.01 23.12 -14.93
CA GLY A 40 -15.45 23.30 -15.01
C GLY A 40 -16.13 22.76 -13.74
N PRO A 41 -17.17 23.44 -13.23
CA PRO A 41 -17.88 23.03 -12.02
C PRO A 41 -18.55 21.65 -12.14
N ASP A 42 -18.84 21.20 -13.38
CA ASP A 42 -19.53 19.94 -13.68
C ASP A 42 -18.65 18.94 -14.48
N ASN A 43 -17.33 18.97 -14.27
CA ASN A 43 -16.43 18.06 -14.97
C ASN A 43 -16.44 16.66 -14.33
N VAL A 44 -17.31 15.79 -14.85
CA VAL A 44 -17.44 14.37 -14.43
C VAL A 44 -16.10 13.64 -14.48
N TRP A 45 -15.19 13.98 -15.39
CA TRP A 45 -13.88 13.32 -15.49
C TRP A 45 -12.94 13.64 -14.32
N ARG A 46 -13.13 14.78 -13.64
CA ARG A 46 -12.43 15.11 -12.38
C ARG A 46 -13.03 14.39 -11.17
N GLU A 47 -14.30 14.04 -11.22
CA GLU A 47 -14.96 13.26 -10.16
C GLU A 47 -14.72 11.75 -10.33
N LEU A 48 -14.72 11.26 -11.58
CA LEU A 48 -14.63 9.84 -11.92
C LEU A 48 -13.23 9.27 -11.67
N LEU A 49 -12.22 10.12 -11.75
CA LEU A 49 -10.85 9.81 -11.38
C LEU A 49 -10.50 10.75 -10.24
N GLU A 50 -10.50 10.24 -9.00
CA GLU A 50 -9.76 10.89 -7.90
C GLU A 50 -8.40 11.30 -8.48
N PRO A 51 -7.95 12.55 -8.25
CA PRO A 51 -6.77 13.07 -8.90
C PRO A 51 -5.62 12.09 -8.73
N VAL A 52 -5.31 11.37 -9.82
CA VAL A 52 -4.23 10.40 -9.85
C VAL A 52 -2.96 11.26 -9.78
N VAL A 53 -2.54 11.46 -8.53
CA VAL A 53 -1.40 12.25 -8.08
C VAL A 53 -1.55 13.77 -8.33
N GLY A 54 -2.32 14.43 -7.47
CA GLY A 54 -1.91 15.78 -7.04
C GLY A 54 -0.49 15.74 -6.45
N GLN A 55 0.21 16.88 -6.40
CA GLN A 55 1.52 16.97 -5.73
C GLN A 55 1.41 16.34 -4.34
N ARG A 56 2.14 15.24 -4.10
CA ARG A 56 2.17 14.58 -2.78
C ARG A 56 2.55 15.61 -1.74
N SER A 57 1.72 15.75 -0.72
CA SER A 57 2.05 16.60 0.41
C SER A 57 3.27 16.04 1.14
N PRO A 58 4.09 16.87 1.81
CA PRO A 58 5.14 16.39 2.71
C PRO A 58 4.63 15.35 3.71
N GLU A 59 3.38 15.49 4.17
CA GLU A 59 2.69 14.59 5.07
C GLU A 59 2.48 13.21 4.43
N ASP A 60 2.13 13.14 3.14
CA ASP A 60 1.96 11.88 2.41
C ASP A 60 3.28 11.12 2.29
N TYR A 61 4.39 11.83 2.08
CA TYR A 61 5.72 11.21 2.08
C TYR A 61 6.08 10.66 3.45
N LEU A 62 5.82 11.41 4.52
CA LEU A 62 6.06 10.96 5.89
C LEU A 62 5.19 9.74 6.24
N ALA A 63 3.92 9.76 5.83
CA ALA A 63 3.00 8.64 6.03
C ALA A 63 3.51 7.38 5.29
N GLN A 64 3.92 7.51 4.03
CA GLN A 64 4.47 6.39 3.26
C GLN A 64 5.74 5.82 3.91
N VAL A 65 6.67 6.69 4.34
CA VAL A 65 7.89 6.27 5.03
C VAL A 65 7.55 5.54 6.32
N ARG A 66 6.64 6.07 7.14
CA ARG A 66 6.18 5.42 8.39
C ARG A 66 5.58 4.05 8.12
N CYS A 67 4.68 3.92 7.15
CA CYS A 67 4.08 2.64 6.75
C CYS A 67 5.13 1.62 6.31
N THR A 68 6.13 2.05 5.52
CA THR A 68 7.19 1.12 5.10
C THR A 68 8.09 0.68 6.26
N LEU A 69 8.39 1.58 7.20
CA LEU A 69 9.18 1.25 8.39
C LEU A 69 8.41 0.35 9.36
N SER A 70 7.12 0.62 9.59
CA SER A 70 6.26 -0.21 10.44
C SER A 70 6.13 -1.62 9.85
N ALA A 71 5.85 -1.74 8.56
CA ALA A 71 5.76 -3.03 7.88
C ALA A 71 7.06 -3.84 7.98
N ARG A 72 8.23 -3.18 7.86
CA ARG A 72 9.54 -3.84 8.04
C ARG A 72 9.73 -4.35 9.47
N ARG A 73 9.36 -3.55 10.47
CA ARG A 73 9.42 -3.93 11.88
C ARG A 73 8.51 -5.13 12.14
N GLU A 74 7.25 -5.05 11.75
CA GLU A 74 6.25 -6.11 11.94
C GLU A 74 6.68 -7.40 11.24
N THR A 75 7.22 -7.31 10.02
CA THR A 75 7.72 -8.48 9.28
C THR A 75 8.88 -9.15 10.02
N ARG A 76 9.78 -8.36 10.63
CA ARG A 76 10.90 -8.91 11.41
C ARG A 76 10.40 -9.60 12.67
N GLU A 77 9.47 -8.99 13.39
CA GLU A 77 8.84 -9.57 14.58
C GLU A 77 8.08 -10.86 14.23
N TRP A 78 7.30 -10.86 13.15
CA TRP A 78 6.65 -12.05 12.61
C TRP A 78 7.63 -13.16 12.25
N ARG A 79 8.74 -12.84 11.57
CA ARG A 79 9.75 -13.82 11.21
C ARG A 79 10.42 -14.43 12.44
N LYS A 80 10.68 -13.64 13.48
CA LYS A 80 11.20 -14.13 14.76
C LYS A 80 10.21 -15.13 15.39
N ARG A 81 8.95 -14.74 15.52
CA ARG A 81 7.89 -15.59 16.09
C ARG A 81 7.73 -16.88 15.30
N ALA A 82 7.64 -16.79 13.97
CA ALA A 82 7.53 -17.95 13.10
C ALA A 82 8.75 -18.89 13.24
N LYS A 83 9.96 -18.34 13.36
CA LYS A 83 11.17 -19.14 13.56
C LYS A 83 11.16 -19.87 14.91
N PHE A 84 10.77 -19.17 15.98
CA PHE A 84 10.64 -19.75 17.33
C PHE A 84 9.66 -20.93 17.30
N TRP A 85 8.43 -20.71 16.83
CA TRP A 85 7.41 -21.75 16.77
C TRP A 85 7.77 -22.91 15.86
N LYS A 86 8.42 -22.63 14.73
CA LYS A 86 8.97 -23.67 13.86
C LYS A 86 10.00 -24.52 14.61
N GLY A 87 10.93 -23.89 15.34
CA GLY A 87 11.92 -24.59 16.17
C GLY A 87 11.26 -25.45 17.25
N THR A 88 10.33 -24.88 18.02
CA THR A 88 9.56 -25.59 19.06
C THR A 88 8.81 -26.80 18.49
N ALA A 89 8.19 -26.66 17.31
CA ALA A 89 7.50 -27.76 16.66
C ALA A 89 8.45 -28.86 16.14
N THR A 90 9.65 -28.50 15.69
CA THR A 90 10.63 -29.47 15.15
C THR A 90 11.45 -30.17 16.23
N GLU A 91 11.77 -29.50 17.34
CA GLU A 91 12.55 -30.06 18.45
C GLU A 91 11.66 -30.82 19.44
N GLY A 92 10.37 -30.47 19.52
CA GLY A 92 9.36 -31.11 20.35
C GLY A 92 8.72 -32.34 19.72
N GLY A 93 9.49 -33.28 19.16
CA GLY A 93 9.02 -34.54 18.56
C GLY A 93 8.18 -35.47 19.45
N THR A 94 7.81 -35.04 20.66
CA THR A 94 7.10 -35.82 21.67
C THR A 94 5.97 -35.07 22.40
N ARG A 95 5.47 -33.93 21.87
CA ARG A 95 4.34 -33.20 22.50
C ARG A 95 3.19 -33.00 21.52
N GLY A 96 2.27 -33.96 21.49
CA GLY A 96 1.02 -33.94 20.73
C GLY A 96 -0.06 -32.98 21.25
N GLY A 97 0.34 -31.85 21.85
CA GLY A 97 -0.58 -30.88 22.44
C GLY A 97 -0.31 -29.47 21.92
N THR A 98 -1.08 -29.08 20.90
CA THR A 98 -1.25 -27.71 20.39
C THR A 98 -0.05 -27.09 19.66
N ILE A 99 -0.12 -27.14 18.33
CA ILE A 99 0.91 -26.67 17.39
C ILE A 99 0.77 -25.18 17.02
N THR A 100 -0.31 -24.51 17.42
CA THR A 100 -0.54 -23.08 17.13
C THR A 100 -1.03 -22.34 18.38
N PRO A 101 -0.24 -21.42 18.95
CA PRO A 101 -0.72 -20.54 20.03
C PRO A 101 -1.77 -19.55 19.51
N SER A 102 -2.60 -19.03 20.41
CA SER A 102 -3.50 -17.93 20.10
C SER A 102 -2.72 -16.61 19.97
N PRO A 103 -3.16 -15.61 19.18
CA PRO A 103 -2.52 -14.31 19.10
C PRO A 103 -2.29 -13.62 20.46
N SER A 104 -3.13 -13.94 21.45
CA SER A 104 -3.05 -13.45 22.84
C SER A 104 -1.82 -13.96 23.60
N ASP A 105 -1.29 -15.13 23.24
CA ASP A 105 -0.18 -15.77 23.97
C ASP A 105 1.19 -15.19 23.55
N ILE A 106 1.19 -14.38 22.50
CA ILE A 106 2.41 -13.84 21.88
C ILE A 106 2.91 -12.57 22.60
N SER A 107 2.03 -11.83 23.30
CA SER A 107 2.38 -10.59 24.00
C SER A 107 3.13 -10.80 25.31
N SER A 108 3.13 -12.02 25.87
CA SER A 108 3.80 -12.36 27.13
C SER A 108 5.28 -12.76 26.95
N ILE A 109 5.79 -12.76 25.72
CA ILE A 109 7.15 -13.22 25.41
C ILE A 109 8.11 -12.04 25.51
N MET A 110 8.74 -11.88 26.68
CA MET A 110 9.93 -11.04 26.83
C MET A 110 11.17 -11.87 26.48
N GLU A 111 11.90 -11.46 25.43
CA GLU A 111 13.20 -12.02 25.08
C GLU A 111 14.23 -11.44 26.07
N GLU A 112 14.89 -12.28 26.88
CA GLU A 112 16.03 -11.84 27.69
C GLU A 112 17.18 -11.45 26.75
N PHE A 113 17.49 -10.16 26.67
CA PHE A 113 18.61 -9.71 25.86
C PHE A 113 19.94 -9.91 26.61
N LEU A 114 20.99 -10.23 25.87
CA LEU A 114 22.35 -10.15 26.40
C LEU A 114 22.63 -8.71 26.89
N PRO A 115 23.38 -8.52 27.99
CA PRO A 115 23.52 -7.23 28.66
C PRO A 115 24.05 -6.10 27.75
N GLU A 116 24.86 -6.44 26.74
CA GLU A 116 25.35 -5.49 25.74
C GLU A 116 24.24 -4.88 24.86
N ARG A 117 23.13 -5.60 24.67
CA ARG A 117 22.00 -5.19 23.83
C ARG A 117 20.82 -4.64 24.62
N GLN A 118 20.79 -4.86 25.94
CA GLN A 118 19.76 -4.35 26.82
C GLN A 118 19.91 -2.84 27.05
N LYS A 119 21.15 -2.36 27.29
CA LYS A 119 21.46 -0.92 27.47
C LYS A 119 20.84 0.02 26.43
N PRO A 120 21.05 -0.18 25.11
CA PRO A 120 20.47 0.71 24.11
C PRO A 120 18.94 0.57 23.95
N VAL A 121 18.33 -0.49 24.48
CA VAL A 121 16.86 -0.65 24.49
C VAL A 121 16.26 0.10 25.67
N ASP A 122 16.89 0.05 26.84
CA ASP A 122 16.47 0.77 28.04
C ASP A 122 16.64 2.29 27.88
N GLU A 123 17.63 2.76 27.12
CA GLU A 123 17.81 4.18 26.79
C GLU A 123 16.75 4.73 25.81
N LEU A 124 15.96 3.85 25.18
CA LEU A 124 14.99 4.20 24.13
C LEU A 124 13.53 4.08 24.60
N MET A 125 13.31 3.56 25.82
CA MET A 125 12.03 3.46 26.52
C MET A 125 11.89 4.60 27.53
#